data_AF-A0A973MJC2-F1
#
_entry.id   AF-A0A973MJC2-F1
#
_cell.length_a   1.000
_cell.length_b   1.000
_cell.length_c   1.000
_cell.angle_alpha   90.00
_cell.angle_beta   90.00
_cell.angle_gamma   90.00
#
_symmetry.space_group_name_H-M   'P 1'
#
loop_
_entity.id
_entity.type
_entity.pdbx_description
1 polymer ?
#
loop_
_entity_poly.entity_id
_entity_poly.type
_entity_poly.pdbx_seq_one_letter_code
_entity_poly.pdbx_strand_id
1 'polypeptide(L)'
;MTQGPIDLIRLTGEGNSVVLRITGRETRRGARTTDVLTSEFVVDTPFVSGTLNAWLFPADLTEWQECLDALDAGQAITWRDAARGPALSIERDDTEERLRVTIRDNATTLTTVTVTVPLADTWFDDAYDRLEQAWKTWPSTEDH
;
A
#
# COMPACT_ATOMS: atom_id res chain seq x y z
N MET A 1 -15.25 -12.54 -14.66
CA MET A 1 -15.61 -11.27 -14.00
C MET A 1 -14.31 -10.53 -13.77
N THR A 2 -14.04 -9.48 -14.53
CA THR A 2 -12.82 -8.70 -14.37
C THR A 2 -12.99 -7.91 -13.08
N GLN A 3 -12.49 -8.46 -11.96
CA GLN A 3 -12.40 -7.66 -10.74
C GLN A 3 -11.55 -6.46 -11.09
N GLY A 4 -12.14 -5.26 -10.97
CA GLY A 4 -11.43 -4.02 -11.20
C GLY A 4 -10.19 -3.93 -10.29
N PRO A 5 -9.23 -3.06 -10.62
CA PRO A 5 -8.05 -2.90 -9.78
C PRO A 5 -8.46 -2.52 -8.35
N ILE A 6 -7.87 -3.19 -7.35
CA ILE A 6 -8.17 -2.96 -5.94
C ILE A 6 -7.16 -1.95 -5.42
N ASP A 7 -7.63 -0.80 -4.94
CA ASP A 7 -6.79 0.16 -4.25
C ASP A 7 -6.59 -0.37 -2.81
N LEU A 8 -5.45 -1.01 -2.51
CA LEU A 8 -5.15 -1.53 -1.17
C LEU A 8 -4.93 -0.38 -0.17
N ILE A 9 -4.20 0.65 -0.61
CA ILE A 9 -3.94 1.85 0.17
C ILE A 9 -4.45 3.01 -0.65
N ARG A 10 -5.33 3.83 -0.08
CA ARG A 10 -5.84 5.02 -0.75
C ARG A 10 -5.86 6.18 0.21
N LEU A 11 -4.92 7.08 0.02
CA LEU A 11 -4.68 8.26 0.83
C LEU A 11 -4.86 9.48 -0.08
N THR A 12 -6.06 10.05 -0.12
CA THR A 12 -6.41 11.13 -1.05
C THR A 12 -6.89 12.36 -0.30
N GLY A 13 -6.42 13.54 -0.70
CA GLY A 13 -6.92 14.82 -0.18
C GLY A 13 -7.02 15.91 -1.22
N GLU A 14 -7.18 17.15 -0.76
CA GLU A 14 -7.18 18.35 -1.59
C GLU A 14 -5.77 18.60 -2.17
N GLY A 15 -5.47 17.92 -3.28
CA GLY A 15 -4.28 18.14 -4.10
C GLY A 15 -3.29 16.98 -4.08
N ASN A 16 -3.04 16.35 -2.95
CA ASN A 16 -2.10 15.23 -2.85
C ASN A 16 -2.84 13.90 -2.74
N SER A 17 -2.36 12.90 -3.48
CA SER A 17 -2.84 11.53 -3.34
C SER A 17 -1.71 10.51 -3.44
N VAL A 18 -1.84 9.47 -2.63
CA VAL A 18 -1.00 8.27 -2.64
C VAL A 18 -1.92 7.07 -2.71
N VAL A 19 -1.76 6.27 -3.75
CA VAL A 19 -2.56 5.06 -3.96
C VAL A 19 -1.62 3.88 -4.19
N LEU A 20 -1.81 2.79 -3.47
CA LEU A 20 -1.25 1.50 -3.84
C LEU A 20 -2.36 0.67 -4.46
N ARG A 21 -2.25 0.42 -5.75
CA ARG A 21 -3.24 -0.29 -6.54
C ARG A 21 -2.75 -1.67 -6.91
N ILE A 22 -3.55 -2.69 -6.64
CA ILE A 22 -3.36 -4.05 -7.15
C ILE A 22 -3.92 -4.10 -8.57
N THR A 23 -3.05 -4.36 -9.54
CA THR A 23 -3.36 -4.33 -10.97
C THR A 23 -3.59 -5.71 -11.56
N GLY A 24 -3.13 -6.74 -10.87
CA GLY A 24 -3.28 -8.11 -11.31
C GLY A 24 -2.56 -9.10 -10.41
N ARG A 25 -2.41 -10.30 -10.94
CA ARG A 25 -1.79 -11.43 -10.27
C ARG A 25 -0.82 -12.10 -11.22
N GLU A 26 0.29 -12.57 -10.69
CA GLU A 26 1.28 -13.35 -11.42
C GLU A 26 1.67 -14.57 -10.58
N THR A 27 1.63 -15.76 -11.17
CA THR A 27 2.19 -16.95 -10.54
C THR A 27 3.66 -17.04 -10.90
N ARG A 28 4.54 -16.70 -9.95
CA ARG A 28 5.97 -16.77 -10.22
C ARG A 28 6.47 -18.21 -10.06
N ARG A 29 6.95 -18.80 -11.16
CA ARG A 29 7.56 -20.14 -11.14
C ARG A 29 9.05 -20.03 -10.78
N GLY A 30 9.35 -20.28 -9.52
CA GLY A 30 10.72 -20.45 -8.98
C GLY A 30 10.90 -21.79 -8.28
N ALA A 31 11.79 -21.86 -7.28
CA ALA A 31 12.01 -23.08 -6.47
C ALA A 31 10.77 -23.50 -5.64
N ARG A 32 9.87 -22.56 -5.36
CA ARG A 32 8.49 -22.79 -4.92
C ARG A 32 7.58 -21.94 -5.81
N THR A 33 6.43 -22.49 -6.20
CA THR A 33 5.38 -21.71 -6.86
C THR A 33 4.73 -20.83 -5.79
N THR A 34 4.84 -19.52 -5.95
CA THR A 34 4.19 -18.55 -5.07
C THR A 34 3.42 -17.59 -5.94
N ASP A 35 2.12 -17.50 -5.71
CA ASP A 35 1.30 -16.47 -6.28
C ASP A 35 1.71 -15.12 -5.68
N VAL A 36 1.89 -14.12 -6.54
CA VAL A 36 2.20 -12.75 -6.14
C VAL A 36 1.18 -11.81 -6.77
N LEU A 37 0.81 -10.76 -6.04
CA LEU A 37 0.01 -9.69 -6.60
C LEU A 37 0.92 -8.65 -7.23
N THR A 38 0.59 -8.26 -8.45
CA THR A 38 1.23 -7.13 -9.12
C THR A 38 0.51 -5.87 -8.68
N SER A 39 1.28 -4.89 -8.22
CA SER A 39 0.75 -3.62 -7.72
C SER A 39 1.56 -2.44 -8.23
N GLU A 40 0.99 -1.26 -8.16
CA GLU A 40 1.65 0.00 -8.47
C GLU A 40 1.36 1.03 -7.38
N PHE A 41 2.40 1.68 -6.89
CA PHE A 41 2.28 2.93 -6.15
C PHE A 41 2.09 4.06 -7.13
N VAL A 42 1.03 4.83 -6.95
CA VAL A 42 0.73 6.03 -7.70
C VAL A 42 0.77 7.19 -6.72
N VAL A 43 1.68 8.13 -6.95
CA VAL A 43 1.70 9.41 -6.26
C VAL A 43 1.26 10.45 -7.26
N ASP A 44 0.23 11.21 -6.92
CA ASP A 44 -0.26 12.32 -7.73
C ASP A 44 -0.40 13.56 -6.86
N THR A 45 0.34 14.60 -7.23
CA THR A 45 0.32 15.93 -6.61
C THR A 45 0.33 16.98 -7.72
N PRO A 46 -0.08 18.23 -7.47
CA PRO A 46 -0.07 19.29 -8.48
C PRO A 46 1.33 19.63 -9.02
N PHE A 47 2.40 19.23 -8.33
CA PHE A 47 3.78 19.50 -8.73
C PHE A 47 4.50 18.27 -9.29
N VAL A 48 4.29 17.10 -8.68
CA VAL A 48 4.93 15.83 -9.05
C VAL A 48 3.91 14.71 -9.14
N SER A 49 3.97 13.93 -10.21
CA SER A 49 3.27 12.66 -10.33
C SER A 49 4.25 11.55 -10.72
N GLY A 50 3.98 10.33 -10.27
CA GLY A 50 4.85 9.19 -10.52
C GLY A 50 4.18 7.87 -10.18
N THR A 51 4.56 6.83 -10.94
CA THR A 51 4.11 5.47 -10.74
C THR A 51 5.30 4.55 -10.52
N LEU A 52 5.22 3.68 -9.53
CA LEU A 52 6.24 2.68 -9.22
C LEU A 52 5.63 1.30 -9.06
N ASN A 53 6.07 0.35 -9.88
CA ASN A 53 5.61 -1.04 -9.79
C ASN A 53 6.19 -1.74 -8.56
N ALA A 54 5.38 -2.55 -7.91
CA ALA A 54 5.75 -3.35 -6.76
C ALA A 54 5.06 -4.73 -6.80
N TRP A 55 5.71 -5.73 -6.24
CA TRP A 55 5.09 -7.02 -5.99
C TRP A 55 4.67 -7.11 -4.52
N LEU A 56 3.51 -7.70 -4.29
CA LEU A 56 3.00 -8.00 -2.96
C LEU A 56 2.94 -9.51 -2.76
N PHE A 57 3.46 -9.94 -1.62
CA PHE A 57 3.38 -11.28 -1.07
C PHE A 57 2.29 -11.35 0.01
N PRO A 58 1.81 -12.54 0.40
CA PRO A 58 0.80 -12.63 1.45
C PRO A 58 1.32 -12.10 2.79
N ALA A 59 2.62 -12.28 3.06
CA ALA A 59 3.27 -11.70 4.23
C ALA A 59 3.23 -10.17 4.26
N ASP A 60 3.28 -9.50 3.10
CA ASP A 60 3.18 -8.04 3.03
C ASP A 60 1.76 -7.58 3.42
N LEU A 61 0.71 -8.33 3.07
CA LEU A 61 -0.67 -7.99 3.47
C LEU A 61 -0.88 -8.18 4.98
N THR A 62 -0.28 -9.22 5.57
CA THR A 62 -0.29 -9.42 7.03
C THR A 62 0.44 -8.29 7.74
N GLU A 63 1.65 -7.96 7.28
CA GLU A 63 2.43 -6.84 7.83
C GLU A 63 1.69 -5.51 7.67
N TRP A 64 0.96 -5.32 6.55
CA TRP A 64 0.13 -4.14 6.34
C TRP A 64 -1.01 -4.06 7.35
N GLN A 65 -1.65 -5.18 7.68
CA GLN A 65 -2.69 -5.21 8.72
C GLN A 65 -2.12 -4.77 10.07
N GLU A 66 -0.99 -5.32 10.48
CA GLU A 66 -0.32 -4.95 11.73
C GLU A 66 0.07 -3.46 11.75
N CYS A 67 0.54 -2.95 10.62
CA CYS A 67 0.79 -1.51 10.45
C CYS A 67 -0.49 -0.68 10.54
N LEU A 68 -1.60 -1.15 9.99
CA LEU A 68 -2.87 -0.43 10.04
C LEU A 68 -3.41 -0.38 11.47
N ASP A 69 -3.32 -1.47 12.22
CA ASP A 69 -3.68 -1.53 13.65
C ASP A 69 -2.82 -0.58 14.50
N ALA A 70 -1.50 -0.55 14.26
CA ALA A 70 -0.61 0.37 14.94
C ALA A 70 -0.89 1.84 14.56
N LEU A 71 -1.20 2.11 13.29
CA LEU A 71 -1.56 3.44 12.82
C LEU A 71 -2.90 3.91 13.40
N ASP A 72 -3.89 3.02 13.54
CA ASP A 72 -5.18 3.31 14.20
C ASP A 72 -4.96 3.69 15.67
N ALA A 73 -4.09 2.93 16.37
CA ALA A 73 -3.63 3.23 17.72
C ALA A 73 -2.78 4.53 17.83
N GLY A 74 -2.52 5.21 16.72
CA GLY A 74 -1.80 6.49 16.68
C GLY A 74 -0.28 6.37 16.63
N GLN A 75 0.25 5.20 16.29
CA GLN A 75 1.68 5.00 16.14
C GLN A 75 2.12 5.27 14.70
N ALA A 76 3.34 5.78 14.54
CA ALA A 76 4.00 5.82 13.24
C ALA A 76 4.35 4.42 12.78
N ILE A 77 4.20 4.17 11.48
CA ILE A 77 4.47 2.85 10.88
C ILE A 77 5.41 2.95 9.70
N THR A 78 6.14 1.87 9.46
CA THR A 78 6.90 1.68 8.22
C THR A 78 6.64 0.26 7.73
N TRP A 79 6.05 0.18 6.56
CA TRP A 79 5.69 -1.04 5.88
C TRP A 79 6.69 -1.35 4.76
N ARG A 80 7.08 -2.62 4.65
CA ARG A 80 8.05 -3.17 3.68
C ARG A 80 9.46 -2.61 3.75
N ASP A 81 9.94 -2.20 4.92
CA ASP A 81 11.33 -1.73 5.09
C ASP A 81 12.37 -2.81 4.73
N ALA A 82 12.09 -4.07 5.10
CA ALA A 82 12.97 -5.20 4.84
C ALA A 82 12.77 -5.84 3.44
N ALA A 83 11.76 -5.41 2.69
CA ALA A 83 11.42 -6.01 1.40
C ALA A 83 12.35 -5.51 0.29
N ARG A 84 12.55 -6.32 -0.75
CA ARG A 84 13.21 -5.88 -1.99
C ARG A 84 12.22 -5.11 -2.86
N GLY A 85 11.83 -3.92 -2.43
CA GLY A 85 10.87 -3.07 -3.14
C GLY A 85 10.65 -1.73 -2.44
N PRO A 86 9.68 -0.94 -2.92
CA PRO A 86 9.30 0.31 -2.28
C PRO A 86 8.71 0.10 -0.89
N ALA A 87 9.27 0.81 0.08
CA ALA A 87 8.77 0.92 1.44
C ALA A 87 7.83 2.12 1.57
N LEU A 88 6.86 2.02 2.47
CA LEU A 88 5.88 3.07 2.79
C LEU A 88 5.95 3.38 4.28
N SER A 89 6.24 4.62 4.64
CA SER A 89 6.12 5.11 6.01
C SER A 89 4.93 6.05 6.14
N ILE A 90 4.16 5.90 7.20
CA ILE A 90 3.03 6.77 7.52
C ILE A 90 3.18 7.26 8.96
N GLU A 91 3.14 8.57 9.12
CA GLU A 91 3.24 9.24 10.41
C GLU A 91 2.07 10.23 10.54
N ARG A 92 1.42 10.26 11.71
CA ARG A 92 0.42 11.29 12.01
C ARG A 92 1.15 12.60 12.32
N ASP A 93 0.72 13.69 11.68
CA ASP A 93 1.20 15.02 11.98
C ASP A 93 0.33 15.58 13.12
N ASP A 94 0.88 15.63 14.33
CA ASP A 94 0.18 16.03 15.57
C ASP A 94 -0.44 17.44 15.52
N THR A 95 0.00 18.27 14.57
CA THR A 95 -0.38 19.68 14.46
C THR A 95 -1.53 19.96 13.49
N GLU A 96 -1.77 19.11 12.49
CA GLU A 96 -2.58 19.47 11.32
C GLU A 96 -3.64 18.43 10.92
N GLU A 97 -3.87 17.38 11.73
CA GLU A 97 -4.80 16.27 11.40
C GLU A 97 -4.50 15.63 10.02
N ARG A 98 -3.21 15.58 9.68
CA ARG A 98 -2.70 15.07 8.40
C ARG A 98 -1.84 13.84 8.62
N LEU A 99 -1.78 12.99 7.59
CA LEU A 99 -0.79 11.94 7.48
C LEU A 99 0.37 12.42 6.63
N ARG A 100 1.59 12.29 7.15
CA ARG A 100 2.83 12.36 6.39
C ARG A 100 3.10 10.98 5.83
N VAL A 101 3.09 10.88 4.51
CA VAL A 101 3.25 9.64 3.77
C VAL A 101 4.55 9.71 3.00
N THR A 102 5.46 8.77 3.26
CA THR A 102 6.75 8.68 2.59
C THR A 102 6.86 7.37 1.84
N ILE A 103 7.03 7.43 0.52
CA ILE A 103 7.39 6.28 -0.31
C ILE A 103 8.87 6.34 -0.60
N ARG A 104 9.58 5.25 -0.30
CA ARG A 104 11.02 5.14 -0.49
C ARG A 104 11.34 3.91 -1.32
N ASP A 105 11.95 4.12 -2.48
CA ASP A 105 12.45 3.05 -3.33
C ASP A 105 13.98 3.04 -3.33
N ASN A 106 14.56 2.22 -2.45
CA ASN A 106 16.01 2.08 -2.33
C ASN A 106 16.60 1.04 -3.30
N ALA A 107 15.76 0.39 -4.11
CA ALA A 107 16.19 -0.74 -4.93
C ALA A 107 16.31 -0.36 -6.41
N THR A 108 15.35 0.38 -6.96
CA THR A 108 15.25 0.58 -8.41
C THR A 108 15.58 2.00 -8.84
N THR A 109 14.91 2.99 -8.25
CA THR A 109 14.95 4.41 -8.64
C THR A 109 15.74 5.26 -7.66
N LEU A 110 16.09 4.73 -6.48
CA LEU A 110 16.75 5.46 -5.39
C LEU A 110 16.02 6.76 -5.00
N THR A 111 14.69 6.79 -5.20
CA THR A 111 13.86 7.98 -5.03
C THR A 111 13.05 7.87 -3.74
N THR A 112 12.95 9.01 -3.05
CA THR A 112 12.07 9.17 -1.88
C THR A 112 11.10 10.30 -2.16
N VAL A 113 9.81 10.04 -1.95
CA VAL A 113 8.74 11.03 -2.10
C VAL A 113 8.00 11.12 -0.78
N THR A 114 7.91 12.32 -0.22
CA THR A 114 7.14 12.60 0.99
C THR A 114 6.04 13.59 0.67
N VAL A 115 4.80 13.23 0.97
CA VAL A 115 3.62 14.07 0.79
C VAL A 115 2.78 14.07 2.05
N THR A 116 2.04 15.16 2.27
CA THR A 116 1.05 15.26 3.34
C THR A 116 -0.35 15.19 2.76
N VAL A 117 -1.19 14.39 3.39
CA VAL A 117 -2.60 14.17 3.00
C VAL A 117 -3.49 14.33 4.24
N PRO A 118 -4.66 14.98 4.13
CA PRO A 118 -5.63 15.02 5.21
C PRO A 118 -6.12 13.60 5.55
N LEU A 119 -6.30 13.32 6.82
CA LEU A 119 -6.89 12.08 7.29
C LEU A 119 -8.41 12.26 7.40
N ALA A 120 -9.17 11.55 6.57
CA ALA A 120 -10.63 11.51 6.72
C ALA A 120 -11.01 10.62 7.90
N ASP A 121 -12.04 10.99 8.67
CA ASP A 121 -12.52 10.22 9.83
C ASP A 121 -12.88 8.77 9.48
N THR A 122 -13.35 8.51 8.25
CA THR A 122 -13.74 7.17 7.78
C THR A 122 -12.59 6.38 7.18
N TRP A 123 -11.36 6.94 7.12
CA TRP A 123 -10.27 6.35 6.36
C TRP A 123 -9.88 4.96 6.86
N PHE A 124 -9.82 4.74 8.18
CA PHE A 124 -9.46 3.44 8.74
C PHE A 124 -10.47 2.35 8.39
N ASP A 125 -11.77 2.62 8.55
CA ASP A 125 -12.84 1.67 8.19
C ASP A 125 -12.75 1.26 6.71
N ASP A 126 -12.59 2.26 5.84
CA ASP A 126 -12.45 2.08 4.39
C ASP A 126 -11.10 1.38 4.04
N ALA A 127 -10.06 1.52 4.86
CA ALA A 127 -8.77 0.85 4.69
C ALA A 127 -8.83 -0.64 5.11
N TYR A 128 -9.54 -0.97 6.19
CA TYR A 128 -9.78 -2.35 6.60
C TYR A 128 -10.65 -3.09 5.59
N ASP A 129 -11.70 -2.46 5.05
CA ASP A 129 -12.53 -3.06 4.00
C ASP A 129 -11.71 -3.37 2.72
N ARG A 130 -10.85 -2.44 2.28
CA ARG A 130 -9.92 -2.67 1.16
C ARG A 130 -8.96 -3.82 1.41
N LEU A 131 -8.42 -3.91 2.62
CA LEU A 131 -7.55 -5.01 3.01
C LEU A 131 -8.29 -6.35 2.94
N GLU A 132 -9.52 -6.41 3.45
CA GLU A 132 -10.37 -7.61 3.34
C GLU A 132 -10.63 -7.99 1.87
N GLN A 133 -10.94 -7.00 1.01
CA GLN A 133 -11.10 -7.22 -0.42
C GLN A 133 -9.82 -7.74 -1.10
N ALA A 134 -8.65 -7.22 -0.71
CA ALA A 134 -7.36 -7.69 -1.20
C ALA A 134 -7.11 -9.16 -0.78
N TRP A 135 -7.43 -9.53 0.46
CA TRP A 135 -7.37 -10.91 0.94
C TRP A 135 -8.31 -11.84 0.18
N LYS A 136 -9.54 -11.42 -0.13
CA LYS A 136 -10.48 -12.20 -0.97
C LYS A 136 -9.99 -12.40 -2.41
N THR A 137 -9.09 -11.54 -2.87
CA THR A 137 -8.51 -11.60 -4.23
C THR A 137 -7.24 -12.45 -4.27
N TRP A 138 -6.62 -12.67 -3.10
CA TRP A 138 -5.56 -13.65 -2.95
C TRP A 138 -6.12 -15.06 -3.23
N PRO A 139 -5.39 -15.93 -3.93
CA PRO A 139 -5.82 -17.32 -4.01
C PRO A 139 -5.82 -17.91 -2.61
N SER A 140 -7.01 -18.16 -2.05
CA SER A 140 -7.16 -19.14 -0.99
C SER A 140 -6.57 -20.44 -1.55
N THR A 141 -5.49 -20.93 -0.97
CA THR A 141 -5.07 -22.33 -1.13
C THR A 141 -6.12 -23.18 -0.43
N GLU A 142 -7.33 -23.26 -0.98
CA GLU A 142 -8.40 -24.18 -0.61
C GLU A 142 -9.21 -24.46 -1.88
N ASP A 143 -8.62 -25.23 -2.80
CA ASP A 143 -9.27 -26.34 -3.53
C ASP A 143 -8.20 -27.05 -4.38
N HIS A 144 -7.51 -28.04 -3.79
CA HIS A 144 -7.25 -29.38 -4.37
C HIS A 144 -6.48 -30.28 -3.39
#